data_AF-A0AAV2ERE8-F1
#
_entry.id   AF-A0AAV2ERE8-F1
#
_cell.length_a   1.000
_cell.length_b   1.000
_cell.length_c   1.000
_cell.angle_alpha   90.00
_cell.angle_beta   90.00
_cell.angle_gamma   90.00
#
_symmetry.space_group_name_H-M   'P 1'
#
loop_
_entity.id
_entity.type
_entity.pdbx_description
1 polymer ?
#
loop_
_entity_poly.entity_id
_entity_poly.type
_entity_poly.pdbx_seq_one_letter_code
_entity_poly.pdbx_strand_id
1 'polypeptide(L)'
;MNESFIATARFTYIKDRKWPSAAIDVHHVIVRQSNLKGLLVCLFAFGFSANGLYLFLVLDKSPFALLWSLLLSSSLLKLGIGKSVVKESVLIMPNFGVQLETHYRSGRISRHFVPVSKILKPLLLEHVSPVTCYWVLSLILLKEEELTPVFKELHLPLKMLVPIWKALCGSGSGDNVFSLHSTVEDHEQSV
;
A
#
# COMPACT_ATOMS: atom_id res chain seq x y z
N MET A 1 -5.54 -6.68 27.23
CA MET A 1 -6.33 -6.30 26.04
C MET A 1 -5.67 -5.05 25.49
N ASN A 2 -4.66 -5.20 24.63
CA ASN A 2 -3.81 -4.09 24.21
C ASN A 2 -3.96 -3.89 22.70
N GLU A 3 -4.91 -3.06 22.31
CA GLU A 3 -4.94 -2.49 20.96
C GLU A 3 -3.71 -1.59 20.82
N SER A 4 -2.88 -1.83 19.80
CA SER A 4 -1.74 -0.95 19.52
C SER A 4 -2.15 0.08 18.48
N PHE A 5 -2.06 1.34 18.88
CA PHE A 5 -2.41 2.50 18.08
C PHE A 5 -1.16 3.36 17.88
N ILE A 6 -0.81 3.64 16.62
CA ILE A 6 0.27 4.56 16.30
C ILE A 6 -0.27 5.58 15.32
N ALA A 7 -0.25 6.86 15.70
CA ALA A 7 -0.60 7.96 14.80
C ALA A 7 0.66 8.72 14.38
N THR A 8 0.66 9.20 13.14
CA THR A 8 1.63 10.14 12.57
C THR A 8 0.85 11.22 11.83
N ALA A 9 1.52 12.33 11.44
CA ALA A 9 0.87 13.41 10.70
C ALA A 9 0.08 12.95 9.45
N ARG A 10 0.55 11.90 8.77
CA ARG A 10 -0.04 11.39 7.52
C ARG A 10 -0.75 10.04 7.62
N PHE A 11 -0.49 9.25 8.67
CA PHE A 11 -0.96 7.86 8.76
C PHE A 11 -1.44 7.51 10.16
N THR A 12 -2.43 6.63 10.23
CA THR A 12 -2.96 6.06 11.46
C THR A 12 -2.90 4.55 11.35
N TYR A 13 -2.11 3.92 12.22
CA TYR A 13 -1.99 2.48 12.33
C TYR A 13 -2.85 1.98 13.49
N ILE A 14 -3.66 0.97 13.21
CA ILE A 14 -4.57 0.33 14.15
C ILE A 14 -4.34 -1.18 14.06
N LYS A 15 -3.97 -1.80 15.18
CA LYS A 15 -3.92 -3.25 15.31
C LYS A 15 -5.26 -3.74 15.87
N ASP A 16 -6.00 -4.48 15.08
CA ASP A 16 -7.28 -5.05 15.49
C ASP A 16 -7.17 -6.55 15.74
N ARG A 17 -7.64 -7.00 16.91
CA ARG A 17 -7.74 -8.40 17.31
C ARG A 17 -9.20 -8.89 17.38
N LYS A 18 -10.16 -8.14 16.83
CA LYS A 18 -11.61 -8.39 17.00
C LYS A 18 -12.17 -9.64 16.32
N TRP A 19 -11.39 -10.37 15.52
CA TRP A 19 -11.93 -11.53 14.82
C TRP A 19 -12.25 -12.67 15.80
N PRO A 20 -13.39 -13.38 15.66
CA PRO A 20 -13.88 -14.37 16.62
C PRO A 20 -12.94 -15.56 16.83
N SER A 21 -12.01 -15.79 15.91
CA SER A 21 -10.88 -16.70 16.10
C SER A 21 -9.65 -15.88 16.47
N ALA A 22 -9.15 -16.05 17.70
CA ALA A 22 -7.95 -15.40 18.24
C ALA A 22 -6.66 -15.61 17.40
N ALA A 23 -6.74 -16.38 16.31
CA ALA A 23 -5.63 -16.69 15.42
C ALA A 23 -5.41 -15.63 14.31
N ILE A 24 -6.37 -14.77 13.98
CA ILE A 24 -6.23 -13.82 12.86
C ILE A 24 -5.73 -12.47 13.37
N ASP A 25 -4.53 -12.05 12.96
CA ASP A 25 -3.96 -10.75 13.31
C ASP A 25 -4.20 -9.74 12.17
N VAL A 26 -4.91 -8.64 12.45
CA VAL A 26 -5.28 -7.66 11.43
C VAL A 26 -4.58 -6.33 11.70
N HIS A 27 -3.82 -5.88 10.72
CA HIS A 27 -3.07 -4.63 10.76
C HIS A 27 -3.66 -3.66 9.76
N HIS A 28 -4.29 -2.59 10.26
CA HIS A 28 -4.88 -1.55 9.43
C HIS A 28 -3.99 -0.31 9.42
N VAL A 29 -3.80 0.23 8.22
CA VAL A 29 -3.07 1.48 7.98
C VAL A 29 -3.99 2.41 7.21
N ILE A 30 -4.40 3.49 7.87
CA ILE A 30 -5.34 4.48 7.33
C ILE A 30 -4.55 5.73 6.98
N VAL A 31 -4.76 6.27 5.79
CA VAL A 31 -4.15 7.53 5.37
C VAL A 31 -4.98 8.68 5.91
N ARG A 32 -4.35 9.58 6.67
CA ARG A 32 -4.98 10.83 7.10
C ARG A 32 -5.01 11.78 5.89
N GLN A 33 -6.16 11.80 5.21
CA GLN A 33 -6.33 12.63 4.03
C GLN A 33 -6.80 14.04 4.40
N SER A 34 -6.21 15.04 3.74
CA SER A 34 -6.78 16.38 3.69
C SER A 34 -7.71 16.49 2.49
N ASN A 35 -8.94 16.92 2.71
CA ASN A 35 -9.90 17.18 1.64
C ASN A 35 -9.48 18.37 0.75
N LEU A 36 -8.45 19.11 1.17
CA LEU A 36 -7.95 20.30 0.48
C LEU A 36 -7.50 20.00 -0.96
N LYS A 37 -6.81 18.88 -1.21
CA LYS A 37 -6.37 18.53 -2.58
C LYS A 37 -7.57 18.29 -3.51
N GLY A 38 -8.60 17.61 -3.02
CA GLY A 38 -9.83 17.38 -3.79
C GLY A 38 -10.59 18.68 -4.05
N LEU A 39 -10.73 19.53 -3.03
CA LEU A 39 -11.38 20.84 -3.15
C LEU A 39 -10.64 21.74 -4.15
N LEU A 40 -9.32 21.78 -4.07
CA LEU A 40 -8.48 22.56 -4.98
C LEU A 40 -8.63 22.09 -6.44
N VAL A 41 -8.64 20.78 -6.68
CA VAL A 41 -8.89 20.21 -8.02
C VAL A 41 -10.28 20.62 -8.53
N CYS A 42 -11.31 20.57 -7.69
CA CYS A 42 -12.65 21.02 -8.08
C CYS A 42 -12.70 22.51 -8.41
N LEU A 43 -12.05 23.37 -7.61
CA LEU A 43 -12.00 24.81 -7.88
C LEU A 43 -11.29 25.13 -9.19
N PHE A 44 -10.17 24.47 -9.48
CA PHE A 44 -9.48 24.64 -10.77
C PHE A 44 -10.33 24.16 -11.94
N ALA A 45 -10.94 22.97 -11.83
CA ALA A 45 -11.81 22.44 -12.88
C ALA A 45 -12.97 23.40 -13.17
N PHE A 46 -13.64 23.89 -12.11
CA PHE A 46 -14.71 24.88 -12.22
C PHE A 46 -14.25 26.19 -12.85
N GLY A 47 -13.08 26.71 -12.45
CA GLY A 47 -12.50 27.92 -13.03
C GLY A 47 -12.21 27.79 -14.52
N PHE A 48 -11.63 26.67 -14.97
CA PHE A 48 -11.39 26.41 -16.40
C PHE A 48 -12.70 26.31 -17.19
N SER A 49 -13.70 25.60 -16.68
CA SER A 49 -15.01 25.49 -17.34
C SER A 49 -15.73 26.83 -17.41
N ALA A 50 -15.75 27.62 -16.33
CA ALA A 50 -16.38 28.93 -16.29
C ALA A 50 -15.70 29.92 -17.24
N ASN A 51 -14.36 29.92 -17.31
CA ASN A 51 -13.62 30.75 -18.25
C ASN A 51 -13.89 30.34 -19.70
N GLY A 52 -13.97 29.04 -19.99
CA GLY A 52 -14.38 28.55 -21.31
C GLY A 52 -15.78 29.03 -21.72
N LEU A 53 -16.73 28.99 -20.79
CA LEU A 53 -18.09 29.47 -21.00
C LEU A 53 -18.14 31.00 -21.20
N TYR A 54 -17.37 31.76 -20.42
CA TYR A 54 -17.26 33.21 -20.57
C TYR A 54 -16.68 33.59 -21.94
N LEU A 55 -15.61 32.94 -22.37
CA LEU A 55 -15.01 33.17 -23.69
C LEU A 55 -15.97 32.86 -24.84
N PHE A 56 -16.82 31.85 -24.68
CA PHE A 56 -17.81 31.48 -25.69
C PHE A 56 -19.00 32.44 -25.72
N LEU A 57 -19.58 32.80 -24.57
CA LEU A 57 -20.81 33.61 -24.49
C LEU A 57 -20.58 35.12 -24.60
N VAL A 58 -19.45 35.63 -24.11
CA VAL A 58 -19.20 37.09 -24.01
C VAL A 58 -18.24 37.57 -25.08
N LEU A 59 -17.25 36.75 -25.43
CA LEU A 59 -16.20 37.11 -26.38
C LEU A 59 -16.44 36.54 -27.78
N ASP A 60 -17.58 35.88 -27.99
CA ASP A 60 -17.98 35.17 -29.22
C ASP A 60 -16.85 34.35 -29.86
N LYS A 61 -15.98 33.76 -29.02
CA LYS A 61 -14.90 32.91 -29.50
C LYS A 61 -15.44 31.56 -29.95
N SER A 62 -14.66 30.93 -30.82
CA SER A 62 -14.97 29.64 -31.40
C SER A 62 -15.42 28.58 -30.37
N PRO A 63 -16.41 27.74 -30.67
CA PRO A 63 -16.83 26.63 -29.82
C PRO A 63 -15.70 25.64 -29.52
N PHE A 64 -14.64 25.61 -30.33
CA PHE A 64 -13.43 24.82 -30.05
C PHE A 64 -12.75 25.23 -28.74
N ALA A 65 -12.81 26.51 -28.35
CA ALA A 65 -12.26 26.98 -27.08
C ALA A 65 -13.02 26.40 -25.88
N LEU A 66 -14.36 26.35 -25.97
CA LEU A 66 -15.22 25.72 -24.97
C LEU A 66 -14.95 24.23 -24.88
N LEU A 67 -14.86 23.53 -26.02
CA LEU A 67 -14.52 22.11 -26.06
C LEU A 67 -13.17 21.83 -25.38
N TRP A 68 -12.13 22.63 -25.68
CA TRP A 68 -10.82 22.46 -25.07
C TRP A 68 -10.83 22.70 -23.56
N SER A 69 -11.56 23.73 -23.09
CA SER A 69 -11.71 24.02 -21.67
C SER A 69 -12.39 22.88 -20.90
N LEU A 70 -13.42 22.27 -21.50
CA LEU A 70 -14.13 21.13 -20.92
C LEU A 70 -13.23 19.89 -20.88
N LEU A 71 -12.49 19.60 -21.95
CA LEU A 71 -11.51 18.51 -21.98
C LEU A 71 -10.42 18.70 -20.91
N LEU A 72 -9.92 19.92 -20.73
CA LEU A 72 -8.94 20.25 -19.69
C LEU A 72 -9.51 20.01 -18.30
N SER A 73 -10.72 20.53 -18.03
CA SER A 73 -11.38 20.38 -16.72
C SER A 73 -11.64 18.91 -16.36
N SER A 74 -12.12 18.10 -17.32
CA SER A 74 -12.34 16.66 -17.14
C SER A 74 -11.04 15.90 -16.89
N SER A 75 -9.97 16.26 -17.61
CA SER A 75 -8.64 15.66 -17.43
C SER A 75 -8.07 15.99 -16.05
N LEU A 76 -8.17 17.24 -15.59
CA LEU A 76 -7.75 17.66 -14.25
C LEU A 76 -8.51 16.90 -13.16
N LEU A 77 -9.81 16.69 -13.35
CA LEU A 77 -10.62 15.93 -12.41
C LEU A 77 -10.19 14.45 -12.36
N LYS A 78 -9.96 13.82 -13.51
CA LYS A 78 -9.46 12.44 -13.59
C LYS A 78 -8.09 12.28 -12.94
N LEU A 79 -7.16 13.20 -13.20
CA LEU A 79 -5.80 13.20 -12.63
C LEU A 79 -5.83 13.46 -11.12
N GLY A 80 -6.64 14.43 -10.68
CA GLY A 80 -6.70 14.84 -9.27
C GLY A 80 -7.43 13.85 -8.36
N ILE A 81 -8.39 13.11 -8.90
CA ILE A 81 -9.13 12.05 -8.17
C ILE A 81 -8.43 10.68 -8.29
N GLY A 82 -7.51 10.53 -9.25
CA GLY A 82 -6.82 9.28 -9.54
C GLY A 82 -6.06 8.67 -8.35
N LYS A 83 -6.35 7.38 -8.09
CA LYS A 83 -5.66 6.45 -7.15
C LYS A 83 -5.40 6.97 -5.73
N SER A 84 -6.35 7.71 -5.16
CA SER A 84 -6.26 8.03 -3.75
C SER A 84 -6.57 6.79 -2.89
N VAL A 85 -5.52 6.19 -2.31
CA VAL A 85 -5.65 5.09 -1.35
C VAL A 85 -6.07 5.65 0.00
N VAL A 86 -7.14 5.08 0.56
CA VAL A 86 -7.72 5.51 1.84
C VAL A 86 -7.18 4.64 2.97
N LYS A 87 -7.09 3.33 2.73
CA LYS A 87 -6.71 2.35 3.74
C LYS A 87 -6.01 1.17 3.07
N GLU A 88 -4.91 0.72 3.63
CA GLU A 88 -4.33 -0.59 3.34
C GLU A 88 -4.39 -1.45 4.59
N SER A 89 -4.69 -2.73 4.41
CA SER A 89 -4.83 -3.69 5.50
C SER A 89 -4.05 -4.95 5.18
N VAL A 90 -3.41 -5.50 6.22
CA VAL A 90 -2.71 -6.76 6.16
C VAL A 90 -3.39 -7.69 7.14
N LEU A 91 -3.98 -8.76 6.63
CA LEU A 91 -4.60 -9.81 7.44
C LEU A 91 -3.66 -11.00 7.44
N ILE A 92 -3.18 -11.36 8.63
CA ILE A 92 -2.26 -12.47 8.84
C ILE A 92 -3.09 -13.63 9.38
N MET A 93 -3.18 -14.71 8.60
CA MET A 93 -3.91 -15.92 8.93
C MET A 93 -2.89 -17.07 9.04
N PRO A 94 -2.44 -17.45 10.25
CA PRO A 94 -1.29 -18.34 10.47
C PRO A 94 -1.32 -19.64 9.65
N ASN A 95 -2.50 -20.26 9.53
CA ASN A 95 -2.64 -21.55 8.82
C ASN A 95 -2.90 -21.40 7.32
N PHE A 96 -3.23 -20.21 6.84
CA PHE A 96 -3.67 -20.00 5.45
C PHE A 96 -2.68 -19.15 4.67
N GLY A 97 -2.21 -18.05 5.24
CA GLY A 97 -1.33 -17.09 4.57
C GLY A 97 -1.66 -15.65 4.94
N VAL A 98 -1.34 -14.74 4.02
CA VAL A 98 -1.48 -13.31 4.21
C VAL A 98 -2.42 -12.74 3.14
N GLN A 99 -3.44 -12.00 3.57
CA GLN A 99 -4.32 -11.26 2.68
C GLN A 99 -4.03 -9.77 2.76
N LEU A 100 -3.65 -9.19 1.62
CA LEU A 100 -3.41 -7.77 1.44
C LEU A 100 -4.66 -7.13 0.85
N GLU A 101 -5.19 -6.10 1.52
CA GLU A 101 -6.36 -5.36 1.06
C GLU A 101 -6.04 -3.87 0.90
N THR A 102 -6.24 -3.34 -0.29
CA THR A 102 -6.11 -1.90 -0.58
C THR A 102 -7.49 -1.33 -0.89
N HIS A 103 -7.92 -0.37 -0.08
CA HIS A 103 -9.17 0.36 -0.23
C HIS A 103 -8.91 1.71 -0.92
N TYR A 104 -9.52 1.88 -2.09
CA TYR A 104 -9.46 3.12 -2.84
C TYR A 104 -10.63 4.03 -2.51
N ARG A 105 -10.42 5.33 -2.66
CA ARG A 105 -11.47 6.35 -2.48
C ARG A 105 -12.65 6.16 -3.43
N SER A 106 -12.44 5.55 -4.58
CA SER A 106 -13.50 5.20 -5.53
C SER A 106 -14.45 4.10 -5.04
N GLY A 107 -14.22 3.55 -3.84
CA GLY A 107 -14.96 2.40 -3.31
C GLY A 107 -14.46 1.06 -3.84
N ARG A 108 -13.50 1.06 -4.79
CA ARG A 108 -12.84 -0.16 -5.25
C ARG A 108 -11.98 -0.73 -4.12
N ILE A 109 -12.05 -2.05 -3.96
CA ILE A 109 -11.21 -2.80 -3.02
C ILE A 109 -10.39 -3.80 -3.84
N SER A 110 -9.07 -3.67 -3.79
CA SER A 110 -8.16 -4.65 -4.37
C SER A 110 -7.74 -5.61 -3.27
N ARG A 111 -7.91 -6.91 -3.52
CA ARG A 111 -7.53 -7.98 -2.59
C ARG A 111 -6.50 -8.85 -3.26
N HIS A 112 -5.43 -9.15 -2.57
CA HIS A 112 -4.40 -10.06 -3.03
C HIS A 112 -4.06 -11.02 -1.90
N PHE A 113 -4.24 -12.31 -2.14
CA PHE A 113 -3.97 -13.34 -1.16
C PHE A 113 -2.71 -14.12 -1.53
N VAL A 114 -1.84 -14.28 -0.54
CA VAL A 114 -0.60 -15.04 -0.67
C VAL A 114 -0.67 -16.21 0.32
N PRO A 115 -0.66 -17.46 -0.16
CA PRO A 115 -0.73 -18.63 0.71
C PRO A 115 0.56 -18.79 1.52
N VAL A 116 0.47 -19.32 2.73
CA VAL A 116 1.61 -19.51 3.64
C VAL A 116 2.69 -20.41 3.04
N SER A 117 2.30 -21.43 2.26
CA SER A 117 3.24 -22.35 1.58
C SER A 117 4.14 -21.67 0.55
N LYS A 118 3.77 -20.47 0.08
CA LYS A 118 4.59 -19.67 -0.81
C LYS A 118 5.45 -18.66 -0.06
N ILE A 119 5.14 -18.31 1.17
CA ILE A 119 5.87 -17.26 1.89
C ILE A 119 7.14 -17.86 2.50
N LEU A 120 8.30 -17.45 1.99
CA LEU A 120 9.58 -17.86 2.56
C LEU A 120 9.92 -17.00 3.78
N LYS A 121 9.96 -15.69 3.59
CA LYS A 121 10.32 -14.75 4.66
C LYS A 121 9.84 -13.34 4.35
N PRO A 122 9.34 -12.59 5.34
CA PRO A 122 9.13 -11.16 5.21
C PRO A 122 10.45 -10.39 5.37
N LEU A 123 10.72 -9.47 4.44
CA LEU A 123 11.89 -8.59 4.42
C LEU A 123 11.50 -7.14 4.60
N LEU A 124 12.31 -6.44 5.40
CA LEU A 124 12.23 -5.00 5.55
C LEU A 124 13.43 -4.40 4.82
N LEU A 125 13.16 -3.70 3.74
CA LEU A 125 14.17 -3.18 2.82
C LEU A 125 14.19 -1.66 2.89
N GLU A 126 15.41 -1.12 2.89
CA GLU A 126 15.63 0.31 2.70
C GLU A 126 15.70 0.59 1.20
N HIS A 127 14.77 1.40 0.71
CA HIS A 127 14.78 1.88 -0.66
C HIS A 127 15.41 3.28 -0.67
N VAL A 128 16.59 3.38 -1.27
CA VAL A 128 17.33 4.63 -1.40
C VAL A 128 17.17 5.16 -2.82
N SER A 129 16.66 6.39 -2.92
CA SER A 129 16.73 7.21 -4.13
C SER A 129 17.66 8.40 -3.87
N PRO A 130 18.20 9.07 -4.90
CA PRO A 130 19.07 10.22 -4.73
C PRO A 130 18.51 11.34 -3.84
N VAL A 131 17.18 11.40 -3.68
CA VAL A 131 16.48 12.45 -2.94
C VAL A 131 15.73 11.91 -1.72
N THR A 132 15.47 10.59 -1.66
CA THR A 132 14.60 10.02 -0.62
C THR A 132 15.10 8.65 -0.16
N CYS A 133 15.24 8.47 1.15
CA CYS A 133 15.32 7.16 1.77
C CYS A 133 13.98 6.82 2.42
N TYR A 134 13.43 5.65 2.12
CA TYR A 134 12.24 5.13 2.79
C TYR A 134 12.30 3.61 2.95
N TRP A 135 11.48 3.08 3.85
CA TRP A 135 11.44 1.65 4.14
C TRP A 135 10.24 0.99 3.44
N VAL A 136 10.46 -0.21 2.90
CA VAL A 136 9.45 -1.05 2.25
C VAL A 136 9.43 -2.41 2.93
N LEU A 137 8.24 -2.89 3.24
CA LEU A 137 8.03 -4.25 3.72
C LEU A 137 7.57 -5.12 2.54
N SER A 138 8.32 -6.16 2.25
CA SER A 138 8.07 -7.09 1.14
C SER A 138 8.12 -8.54 1.60
N LEU A 139 7.47 -9.43 0.86
CA LEU A 139 7.49 -10.86 1.07
C LEU A 139 8.36 -11.50 -0.02
N ILE A 140 9.27 -12.39 0.39
CA ILE A 140 9.91 -13.33 -0.54
C ILE A 140 8.95 -14.48 -0.77
N LEU A 141 8.62 -14.74 -2.03
CA LEU A 141 7.73 -15.83 -2.42
C LEU A 141 8.52 -16.96 -3.11
N LEU A 142 8.20 -18.21 -2.74
CA LEU A 142 8.79 -19.40 -3.32
C LEU A 142 8.43 -19.49 -4.81
N LYS A 143 9.44 -19.66 -5.67
CA LYS A 143 9.33 -19.70 -7.14
C LYS A 143 8.91 -18.37 -7.79
N GLU A 144 9.04 -17.26 -7.08
CA GLU A 144 8.95 -15.92 -7.67
C GLU A 144 10.30 -15.22 -7.50
N GLU A 145 10.83 -14.66 -8.59
CA GLU A 145 12.12 -13.94 -8.58
C GLU A 145 11.95 -12.50 -8.06
N GLU A 146 10.72 -11.98 -8.09
CA GLU A 146 10.40 -10.63 -7.63
C GLU A 146 9.87 -10.61 -6.19
N LEU A 147 10.27 -9.58 -5.44
CA LEU A 147 9.78 -9.32 -4.09
C LEU A 147 8.39 -8.71 -4.16
N THR A 148 7.43 -9.32 -3.46
CA THR A 148 6.06 -8.79 -3.43
C THR A 148 5.91 -7.79 -2.28
N PRO A 149 5.70 -6.48 -2.53
CA PRO A 149 5.49 -5.51 -1.46
C PRO A 149 4.17 -5.76 -0.74
N VAL A 150 4.19 -5.66 0.58
CA VAL A 150 3.01 -5.79 1.45
C VAL A 150 2.06 -4.59 1.29
N PHE A 151 2.64 -3.40 1.13
CA PHE A 151 1.95 -2.15 0.89
C PHE A 151 2.29 -1.69 -0.53
N LYS A 152 1.30 -1.65 -1.43
CA LYS A 152 1.56 -1.36 -2.84
C LYS A 152 1.71 0.14 -3.10
N GLU A 153 0.92 0.93 -2.39
CA GLU A 153 0.77 2.36 -2.68
C GLU A 153 1.22 3.23 -1.51
N LEU A 154 1.38 2.67 -0.30
CA LEU A 154 1.76 3.41 0.90
C LEU A 154 3.21 3.19 1.31
N HIS A 155 3.97 4.28 1.42
CA HIS A 155 5.29 4.31 2.04
C HIS A 155 5.18 4.69 3.51
N LEU A 156 5.33 3.70 4.39
CA LEU A 156 5.10 3.86 5.82
C LEU A 156 6.39 4.12 6.59
N PRO A 157 6.32 4.89 7.69
CA PRO A 157 7.47 5.07 8.56
C PRO A 157 7.83 3.74 9.24
N LEU A 158 9.13 3.53 9.48
CA LEU A 158 9.67 2.30 10.05
C LEU A 158 8.95 1.84 11.34
N LYS A 159 8.62 2.79 12.22
CA LYS A 159 7.88 2.54 13.47
C LYS A 159 6.53 1.82 13.30
N MET A 160 5.88 1.96 12.14
CA MET A 160 4.64 1.26 11.80
C MET A 160 4.89 -0.06 11.08
N LEU A 161 5.99 -0.19 10.33
CA LEU A 161 6.34 -1.43 9.63
C LEU A 161 6.86 -2.51 10.58
N VAL A 162 7.68 -2.14 11.57
CA VAL A 162 8.27 -3.08 12.54
C VAL A 162 7.24 -4.00 13.24
N PRO A 163 6.13 -3.50 13.82
CA PRO A 163 5.16 -4.39 14.47
C PRO A 163 4.46 -5.34 13.48
N ILE A 164 4.28 -4.93 12.22
CA ILE A 164 3.67 -5.74 11.16
C ILE A 164 4.66 -6.82 10.70
N TRP A 165 5.92 -6.44 10.48
CA TRP A 165 7.00 -7.36 10.16
C TRP A 165 7.17 -8.43 11.25
N LYS A 166 7.17 -8.04 12.53
CA LYS A 166 7.22 -8.98 13.66
C LYS A 166 6.05 -9.95 13.67
N ALA A 167 4.84 -9.48 13.36
CA ALA A 167 3.66 -10.35 13.26
C ALA A 167 3.77 -11.33 12.09
N LEU A 168 4.28 -10.89 10.94
CA LEU A 168 4.53 -11.77 9.78
C LEU A 168 5.58 -12.85 10.11
N CYS A 169 6.70 -12.46 10.74
CA CYS A 169 7.71 -13.42 11.21
C CYS A 169 7.14 -14.44 12.20
N GLY A 170 6.30 -13.99 13.14
CA GLY A 170 5.66 -14.86 14.13
C GLY A 170 4.65 -15.84 13.53
N SER A 171 4.05 -15.52 12.38
CA SER A 171 3.08 -16.38 11.69
C SER A 171 3.71 -17.41 10.74
N GLY A 172 4.90 -17.12 10.20
CA GLY A 172 5.61 -18.00 9.27
C GLY A 172 6.55 -19.00 9.94
N SER A 173 6.78 -18.85 11.25
CA SER A 173 7.66 -19.72 12.02
C SER A 173 6.89 -20.89 12.64
N GLY A 174 6.30 -21.72 11.77
CA GLY A 174 6.13 -23.14 12.08
C GLY A 174 7.39 -23.87 11.65
N ASP A 175 8.36 -23.97 12.57
CA ASP A 175 9.44 -24.98 12.64
C ASP A 175 9.87 -25.70 11.34
N ASN A 176 10.20 -24.94 10.29
CA ASN A 176 10.79 -25.47 9.06
C ASN A 176 11.90 -24.56 8.53
N VAL A 177 12.76 -24.06 9.43
CA VAL A 177 14.15 -23.78 9.06
C VAL A 177 14.97 -24.99 9.47
N PHE A 178 14.86 -26.02 8.64
CA PHE A 178 15.79 -27.13 8.57
C PHE A 178 17.16 -26.54 8.22
N SER A 179 18.12 -26.71 9.14
CA SER A 179 19.35 -27.44 8.84
C SER A 179 19.62 -27.65 7.34
N LEU A 180 20.26 -26.67 6.71
CA LEU A 180 20.92 -26.84 5.42
C LEU A 180 22.07 -25.84 5.32
N HIS A 181 23.01 -25.95 6.26
CA HIS A 181 24.41 -25.55 6.03
C HIS A 181 25.35 -26.20 7.06
N SER A 182 25.41 -27.54 7.12
CA SER A 182 26.52 -28.26 7.76
C SER A 182 26.61 -29.69 7.24
N THR A 183 26.74 -29.87 5.93
CA THR A 183 27.18 -31.15 5.32
C THR A 183 27.94 -30.87 4.03
N VAL A 184 29.01 -30.06 4.13
CA VAL A 184 30.14 -30.08 3.18
C VAL A 184 31.38 -29.72 3.99
N GLU A 185 31.81 -30.64 4.85
CA GLU A 185 33.13 -30.71 5.48
C GLU A 185 33.07 -31.95 6.38
N ASP A 186 33.37 -33.12 5.81
CA ASP A 186 33.84 -34.34 6.50
C ASP A 186 33.76 -35.52 5.51
N HIS A 187 34.61 -35.48 4.47
CA HIS A 187 35.10 -36.70 3.85
C HIS A 187 36.39 -36.40 3.07
N GLU A 188 37.45 -36.08 3.80
CA GLU A 188 38.81 -36.33 3.31
C GLU A 188 39.76 -36.58 4.48
N GLN A 189 39.59 -37.74 5.13
CA GLN A 189 40.63 -38.41 5.93
C GLN A 189 40.22 -39.87 6.17
N SER A 190 40.54 -40.75 5.21
CA SER A 190 41.04 -42.12 5.42
C SER A 190 41.01 -42.89 4.10
N VAL A 191 42.20 -43.14 3.54
CA VAL A 191 42.78 -44.43 3.11
C VAL A 191 44.04 -44.10 2.32
#